data_AF-A0A8S0T170-F1
#
_entry.id   AF-A0A8S0T170-F1
#
_cell.length_a   1.000
_cell.length_b   1.000
_cell.length_c   1.000
_cell.angle_alpha   90.00
_cell.angle_beta   90.00
_cell.angle_gamma   90.00
#
_symmetry.space_group_name_H-M   'P 1'
#
loop_
_entity.id
_entity.type
_entity.pdbx_description
1 polymer ?
#
loop_
_entity_poly.entity_id
_entity_poly.type
_entity_poly.pdbx_seq_one_letter_code
_entity_poly.pdbx_strand_id
1 'polypeptide(L)'
;MCQTATVKYTEFLLETAAGKVGGEKFPGKIVTPFEKTKIAAYTLSAIAPCMRLYNFVSKEILALLDPEESKHIYKKWLNSLSSEKFEASAGRIEVMLDKLSVSLTGEELEVVERLYHQAMKLEVEFILTQPVVNRTIAPVSQLYNSAEENLIIFCDFDLTCTAIDSSALLAEIAIVAASKADLSGGETQSSQMSSADIRMMWSNHFSQYIEEYEQCTESIMPNEAVKGLDYEGLSKAVEQISNFEKRANSRVIDSNLLRGLNLTDIIRAGEHLTFQDGCKQFFKDLMKSETCATDFHVLSYCWCDDLIKSAFSSGDLCVPNVHSNCLVYEESISTGNMIQKLESPMDKLGVFNDITKGSTNDSKPLTVYIGGSVGDLLSLLKADFGIVFGLSDSLTKLGSRFGISFVPLFSGLVNKQRELDVSGCLNLIGSSGVLYTVSSWDEINTFILGAKQVPPY
;
A
#
# COMPACT_ATOMS: atom_id res chain seq x y z
N MET A 1 0.88 -5.45 31.18
CA MET A 1 0.46 -5.87 29.83
C MET A 1 1.21 -7.12 29.36
N CYS A 2 2.55 -7.15 29.35
CA CYS A 2 3.34 -8.35 28.96
C CYS A 2 2.89 -9.66 29.64
N GLN A 3 2.62 -9.64 30.96
CA GLN A 3 2.19 -10.83 31.70
C GLN A 3 0.82 -11.35 31.22
N THR A 4 -0.07 -10.47 30.75
CA THR A 4 -1.41 -10.84 30.28
C THR A 4 -1.35 -11.54 28.91
N ALA A 5 -0.56 -11.03 27.97
CA ALA A 5 -0.40 -11.67 26.65
C ALA A 5 0.27 -13.05 26.76
N THR A 6 1.31 -13.18 27.58
CA THR A 6 1.95 -14.48 27.86
C THR A 6 0.99 -15.48 28.49
N VAL A 7 0.15 -15.04 29.45
CA VAL A 7 -0.87 -15.91 30.06
C VAL A 7 -1.90 -16.36 29.02
N LYS A 8 -2.45 -15.43 28.22
CA LYS A 8 -3.41 -15.78 27.16
C LYS A 8 -2.85 -16.82 26.19
N TYR A 9 -1.61 -16.65 25.71
CA TYR A 9 -1.01 -17.60 24.78
C TYR A 9 -0.73 -18.96 25.43
N THR A 10 -0.26 -18.96 26.68
CA THR A 10 -0.01 -20.21 27.43
C THR A 10 -1.31 -20.97 27.69
N GLU A 11 -2.37 -20.28 28.11
CA GLU A 11 -3.69 -20.87 28.33
C GLU A 11 -4.25 -21.45 27.04
N PHE A 12 -4.17 -20.72 25.93
CA PHE A 12 -4.60 -21.20 24.61
C PHE A 12 -3.89 -22.51 24.19
N LEU A 13 -2.58 -22.61 24.37
CA LEU A 13 -1.83 -23.83 24.07
C LEU A 13 -2.22 -25.00 24.99
N LEU A 14 -2.39 -24.74 26.29
CA LEU A 14 -2.80 -25.75 27.27
C LEU A 14 -4.22 -26.26 27.00
N GLU A 15 -5.15 -25.37 26.64
CA GLU A 15 -6.52 -25.73 26.30
C GLU A 15 -6.58 -26.56 25.01
N THR A 16 -5.83 -26.14 23.98
CA THR A 16 -5.73 -26.89 22.72
C THR A 16 -5.16 -28.29 22.95
N ALA A 17 -4.08 -28.40 23.73
CA ALA A 17 -3.47 -29.69 24.08
C ALA A 17 -4.41 -30.57 24.95
N ALA A 18 -5.27 -29.96 25.77
CA ALA A 18 -6.28 -30.65 26.56
C ALA A 18 -7.55 -31.03 25.77
N GLY A 19 -7.62 -30.70 24.47
CA GLY A 19 -8.81 -30.96 23.65
C GLY A 19 -10.01 -30.09 24.05
N LYS A 20 -9.77 -28.86 24.52
CA LYS A 20 -10.82 -27.87 24.78
C LYS A 20 -10.80 -26.87 23.63
N VAL A 21 -11.51 -27.18 22.54
CA VAL A 21 -11.51 -26.33 21.35
C VAL A 21 -12.93 -25.84 21.06
N GLY A 22 -13.17 -24.53 21.12
CA GLY A 22 -14.41 -23.91 20.66
C GLY A 22 -15.71 -24.40 21.32
N GLY A 23 -15.67 -24.85 22.57
CA GLY A 23 -16.84 -25.38 23.29
C GLY A 23 -17.05 -26.89 23.17
N GLU A 24 -16.32 -27.58 22.27
CA GLU A 24 -16.24 -29.04 22.30
C GLU A 24 -15.29 -29.47 23.42
N LYS A 25 -15.85 -30.10 24.46
CA LYS A 25 -15.05 -30.87 25.42
C LYS A 25 -14.93 -32.27 24.88
N PHE A 26 -13.74 -32.67 24.44
CA PHE A 26 -13.44 -34.11 24.37
C PHE A 26 -13.48 -34.63 25.82
N PRO A 27 -14.45 -35.48 26.21
CA PRO A 27 -14.51 -36.01 27.55
C PRO A 27 -13.19 -36.75 27.82
N GLY A 28 -12.65 -36.63 29.04
CA GLY A 28 -11.27 -36.99 29.43
C GLY A 28 -10.81 -38.45 29.27
N LYS A 29 -11.43 -39.23 28.38
CA LYS A 29 -10.85 -40.44 27.80
C LYS A 29 -10.94 -40.32 26.29
N ILE A 30 -9.80 -40.14 25.64
CA ILE A 30 -9.63 -40.37 24.21
C ILE A 30 -10.02 -41.84 23.95
N VAL A 31 -11.14 -42.07 23.28
CA VAL A 31 -11.73 -43.41 23.11
C VAL A 31 -11.29 -44.05 21.79
N THR A 32 -11.03 -43.25 20.75
CA THR A 32 -10.77 -43.79 19.39
C THR A 32 -9.46 -43.29 18.75
N PRO A 33 -8.85 -44.07 17.83
CA PRO A 33 -7.74 -43.59 17.00
C PRO A 33 -8.09 -42.34 16.17
N PHE A 34 -9.35 -42.19 15.78
CA PHE A 34 -9.84 -41.02 15.05
C PHE A 34 -9.77 -39.74 15.89
N GLU A 35 -10.22 -39.80 17.15
CA GLU A 35 -10.09 -38.68 18.09
C GLU A 35 -8.63 -38.29 18.34
N LYS A 36 -7.70 -39.27 18.34
CA LYS A 36 -6.26 -38.99 18.44
C LYS A 36 -5.74 -38.19 17.25
N THR A 37 -6.14 -38.56 16.03
CA THR A 37 -5.76 -37.85 14.80
C THR A 37 -6.28 -36.42 14.82
N LYS A 38 -7.54 -36.22 15.24
CA LYS A 38 -8.17 -34.89 15.35
C LYS A 38 -7.47 -33.98 16.34
N ILE A 39 -7.20 -34.46 17.56
CA ILE A 39 -6.47 -33.68 18.58
C ILE A 39 -5.04 -33.35 18.12
N ALA A 40 -4.38 -34.29 17.43
CA ALA A 40 -3.06 -34.04 16.85
C ALA A 40 -3.10 -32.94 15.78
N ALA A 41 -4.09 -32.95 14.88
CA ALA A 41 -4.28 -31.89 13.89
C ALA A 41 -4.47 -30.52 14.56
N TYR A 42 -5.35 -30.45 15.57
CA TYR A 42 -5.62 -29.22 16.32
C TYR A 42 -4.36 -28.71 17.04
N THR A 43 -3.61 -29.60 17.67
CA THR A 43 -2.36 -29.22 18.35
C THR A 43 -1.32 -28.70 17.35
N LEU A 44 -1.14 -29.35 16.20
CA LEU A 44 -0.20 -28.87 15.18
C LEU A 44 -0.66 -27.55 14.56
N SER A 45 -1.96 -27.33 14.38
CA SER A 45 -2.49 -26.06 13.87
C SER A 45 -2.18 -24.87 14.80
N ALA A 46 -2.12 -25.09 16.11
CA ALA A 46 -1.75 -24.06 17.07
C ALA A 46 -0.22 -23.82 17.16
N ILE A 47 0.61 -24.82 16.84
CA ILE A 47 2.09 -24.73 16.97
C ILE A 47 2.78 -24.30 15.67
N ALA A 48 2.27 -24.75 14.53
CA ALA A 48 2.82 -24.45 13.21
C ALA A 48 3.06 -22.94 12.96
N PRO A 49 2.09 -22.03 13.19
CA PRO A 49 2.29 -20.61 12.91
C PRO A 49 3.39 -19.98 13.76
N CYS A 50 3.50 -20.38 15.03
CA CYS A 50 4.56 -19.95 15.94
C CYS A 50 5.94 -20.29 15.37
N MET A 51 6.17 -21.55 15.00
CA MET A 51 7.46 -21.97 14.45
C MET A 51 7.80 -21.24 13.15
N ARG A 52 6.82 -21.05 12.27
CA ARG A 52 7.04 -20.29 11.03
C ARG A 52 7.40 -18.83 11.32
N LEU A 53 6.66 -18.19 12.22
CA LEU A 53 6.87 -16.80 12.61
C LEU A 53 8.25 -16.59 13.23
N TYR A 54 8.67 -17.41 14.20
CA TYR A 54 9.99 -17.27 14.83
C TYR A 54 11.13 -17.51 13.85
N ASN A 55 10.99 -18.45 12.90
CA ASN A 55 11.99 -18.63 11.84
C ASN A 55 12.11 -17.37 10.99
N PHE A 56 10.97 -16.83 10.52
CA PHE A 56 10.90 -15.62 9.72
C PHE A 56 11.50 -14.41 10.44
N VAL A 57 10.98 -14.06 11.62
CA VAL A 57 11.45 -12.91 12.42
C VAL A 57 12.93 -13.03 12.77
N SER A 58 13.42 -14.23 13.08
CA SER A 58 14.85 -14.43 13.39
C SER A 58 15.74 -14.20 12.17
N LYS A 59 15.30 -14.60 10.96
CA LYS A 59 16.01 -14.31 9.71
C LYS A 59 16.05 -12.81 9.43
N GLU A 60 14.92 -12.13 9.57
CA GLU A 60 14.82 -10.67 9.39
C GLU A 60 15.75 -9.91 10.37
N ILE A 61 15.74 -10.28 11.65
CA ILE A 61 16.64 -9.67 12.64
C ILE A 61 18.10 -9.92 12.28
N LEU A 62 18.47 -11.16 11.92
CA LEU A 62 19.86 -11.49 11.57
C LEU A 62 20.35 -10.76 10.32
N ALA A 63 19.48 -10.55 9.33
CA ALA A 63 19.84 -9.80 8.13
C ALA A 63 20.20 -8.33 8.42
N LEU A 64 19.72 -7.79 9.55
CA LEU A 64 19.97 -6.42 9.97
C LEU A 64 21.13 -6.28 10.95
N LEU A 65 21.49 -7.33 11.70
CA LEU A 65 22.57 -7.27 12.69
C LEU A 65 23.94 -7.09 12.04
N ASP A 66 24.80 -6.27 12.66
CA ASP A 66 26.17 -6.06 12.19
C ASP A 66 26.98 -7.38 12.35
N PRO A 67 27.61 -7.91 11.29
CA PRO A 67 28.46 -9.09 11.36
C PRO A 67 29.57 -8.99 12.42
N GLU A 68 30.12 -7.78 12.62
CA GLU A 68 31.18 -7.48 13.58
C GLU A 68 30.68 -7.45 15.03
N GLU A 69 29.36 -7.36 15.24
CA GLU A 69 28.69 -7.43 16.53
C GLU A 69 28.59 -8.90 16.99
N SER A 70 29.77 -9.53 17.12
CA SER A 70 29.96 -10.94 17.44
C SER A 70 29.42 -11.36 18.81
N LYS A 71 29.01 -10.42 19.66
CA LYS A 71 28.64 -10.61 21.08
C LYS A 71 27.17 -10.32 21.42
N HIS A 72 26.27 -10.25 20.44
CA HIS A 72 24.85 -10.04 20.76
C HIS A 72 24.30 -11.19 21.63
N ILE A 73 23.68 -10.86 22.78
CA ILE A 73 23.27 -11.84 23.80
C ILE A 73 22.27 -12.89 23.29
N TYR A 74 21.47 -12.53 22.27
CA TYR A 74 20.49 -13.42 21.65
C TYR A 74 21.01 -14.15 20.40
N LYS A 75 22.28 -13.96 19.99
CA LYS A 75 22.84 -14.52 18.74
C LYS A 75 22.69 -16.03 18.64
N LYS A 76 22.88 -16.76 19.74
CA LYS A 76 22.71 -18.22 19.77
C LYS A 76 21.26 -18.63 19.46
N TRP A 77 20.29 -17.91 20.00
CA TRP A 77 18.87 -18.18 19.77
C TRP A 77 18.48 -17.84 18.33
N LEU A 78 18.87 -16.66 17.85
CA LEU A 78 18.61 -16.22 16.49
C LEU A 78 19.18 -17.22 15.47
N ASN A 79 20.44 -17.64 15.62
CA ASN A 79 21.06 -18.64 14.73
C ASN A 79 20.36 -20.00 14.78
N SER A 80 19.84 -20.40 15.95
CA SER A 80 19.10 -21.65 16.07
C SER A 80 17.77 -21.57 15.34
N LEU A 81 17.01 -20.49 15.55
CA LEU A 81 15.68 -20.28 14.99
C LEU A 81 15.72 -19.98 13.49
N SER A 82 16.76 -19.35 12.98
CA SER A 82 16.94 -19.08 11.54
C SER A 82 17.56 -20.24 10.76
N SER A 83 18.04 -21.29 11.44
CA SER A 83 18.73 -22.41 10.80
C SER A 83 17.84 -23.18 9.82
N GLU A 84 18.44 -23.72 8.76
CA GLU A 84 17.78 -24.64 7.83
C GLU A 84 17.15 -25.85 8.55
N LYS A 85 17.77 -26.30 9.65
CA LYS A 85 17.23 -27.38 10.47
C LYS A 85 15.90 -26.99 11.13
N PHE A 86 15.81 -25.79 11.68
CA PHE A 86 14.58 -25.30 12.30
C PHE A 86 13.49 -25.04 11.25
N GLU A 87 13.85 -24.46 10.11
CA GLU A 87 12.95 -24.28 8.97
C GLU A 87 12.41 -25.63 8.44
N ALA A 88 13.29 -26.63 8.28
CA ALA A 88 12.87 -27.98 7.89
C ALA A 88 11.96 -28.62 8.95
N SER A 89 12.18 -28.35 10.24
CA SER A 89 11.29 -28.80 11.31
C SER A 89 9.90 -28.13 11.23
N ALA A 90 9.84 -26.82 10.98
CA ALA A 90 8.58 -26.10 10.77
C ALA A 90 7.81 -26.66 9.56
N GLY A 91 8.50 -26.85 8.42
CA GLY A 91 7.91 -27.44 7.22
C GLY A 91 7.40 -28.88 7.42
N ARG A 92 8.08 -29.68 8.24
CA ARG A 92 7.60 -31.03 8.58
C ARG A 92 6.31 -31.01 9.39
N ILE A 93 6.13 -30.03 10.27
CA ILE A 93 4.90 -29.87 11.05
C ILE A 93 3.74 -29.50 10.14
N GLU A 94 3.93 -28.58 9.20
CA GLU A 94 2.90 -28.20 8.23
C GLU A 94 2.50 -29.39 7.34
N VAL A 95 3.48 -30.11 6.77
CA VAL A 95 3.20 -31.34 5.99
C VAL A 95 2.46 -32.40 6.82
N MET A 96 2.77 -32.50 8.12
CA MET A 96 2.06 -33.42 9.00
C MET A 96 0.63 -32.93 9.28
N LEU A 97 0.44 -31.63 9.48
CA LEU A 97 -0.88 -31.01 9.63
C LEU A 97 -1.75 -31.26 8.40
N ASP A 98 -1.21 -31.09 7.19
CA ASP A 98 -1.92 -31.37 5.94
C ASP A 98 -2.39 -32.83 5.89
N LYS A 99 -1.49 -33.77 6.21
CA LYS A 99 -1.80 -35.22 6.24
C LYS A 99 -2.88 -35.57 7.24
N LEU A 100 -2.84 -34.98 8.44
CA LEU A 100 -3.87 -35.22 9.46
C LEU A 100 -5.21 -34.58 9.08
N SER A 101 -5.17 -33.50 8.29
CA SER A 101 -6.35 -32.76 7.83
C SER A 101 -7.13 -33.50 6.73
N VAL A 102 -6.51 -34.42 5.98
CA VAL A 102 -7.18 -35.22 4.93
C VAL A 102 -8.39 -36.00 5.46
N SER A 103 -8.35 -36.45 6.72
CA SER A 103 -9.44 -37.23 7.32
C SER A 103 -10.50 -36.39 8.03
N LEU A 104 -10.37 -35.06 8.03
CA LEU A 104 -11.28 -34.15 8.72
C LEU A 104 -12.47 -33.77 7.83
N THR A 105 -13.61 -33.49 8.46
CA THR A 105 -14.77 -32.91 7.78
C THR A 105 -14.57 -31.41 7.52
N GLY A 106 -15.42 -30.79 6.70
CA GLY A 106 -15.37 -29.34 6.45
C GLY A 106 -15.46 -28.51 7.73
N GLU A 107 -16.40 -28.84 8.62
CA GLU A 107 -16.55 -28.18 9.93
C GLU A 107 -15.28 -28.33 10.79
N GLU A 108 -14.61 -29.49 10.72
CA GLU A 108 -13.38 -29.73 11.47
C GLU A 108 -12.17 -28.98 10.89
N LEU A 109 -12.13 -28.77 9.57
CA LEU A 109 -11.13 -27.95 8.90
C LEU A 109 -11.30 -26.47 9.27
N GLU A 110 -12.53 -25.97 9.40
CA GLU A 110 -12.77 -24.62 9.92
C GLU A 110 -12.21 -24.44 11.35
N VAL A 111 -12.24 -25.49 12.17
CA VAL A 111 -11.59 -25.45 13.50
C VAL A 111 -10.07 -25.33 13.39
N VAL A 112 -9.44 -26.12 12.50
CA VAL A 112 -7.99 -26.05 12.22
C VAL A 112 -7.61 -24.63 11.78
N GLU A 113 -8.38 -24.06 10.85
CA GLU A 113 -8.17 -22.71 10.36
C GLU A 113 -8.27 -21.67 11.48
N ARG A 114 -9.33 -21.72 12.31
CA ARG A 114 -9.49 -20.80 13.45
C ARG A 114 -8.35 -20.91 14.45
N LEU A 115 -7.91 -22.13 14.78
CA LEU A 115 -6.79 -22.34 15.71
C LEU A 115 -5.49 -21.78 15.17
N TYR A 116 -5.19 -21.99 13.89
CA TYR A 116 -4.01 -21.44 13.24
C TYR A 116 -4.01 -19.91 13.27
N HIS A 117 -5.13 -19.29 12.87
CA HIS A 117 -5.28 -17.84 12.89
C HIS A 117 -5.17 -17.27 14.31
N GLN A 118 -5.83 -17.89 15.29
CA GLN A 118 -5.78 -17.45 16.68
C GLN A 118 -4.37 -17.56 17.26
N ALA A 119 -3.63 -18.63 16.94
CA ALA A 119 -2.24 -18.79 17.37
C ALA A 119 -1.35 -17.70 16.79
N MET A 120 -1.44 -17.42 15.48
CA MET A 120 -0.69 -16.34 14.84
C MET A 120 -1.00 -14.99 15.48
N LYS A 121 -2.29 -14.70 15.70
CA LYS A 121 -2.75 -13.47 16.35
C LYS A 121 -2.18 -13.29 17.76
N LEU A 122 -2.22 -14.33 18.58
CA LEU A 122 -1.71 -14.27 19.95
C LEU A 122 -0.19 -14.08 20.01
N GLU A 123 0.56 -14.69 19.09
CA GLU A 123 2.00 -14.48 18.97
C GLU A 123 2.33 -13.04 18.55
N VAL A 124 1.59 -12.49 17.58
CA VAL A 124 1.75 -11.08 17.18
C VAL A 124 1.39 -10.15 18.34
N GLU A 125 0.29 -10.37 19.06
CA GLU A 125 -0.08 -9.59 20.26
C GLU A 125 1.01 -9.69 21.34
N PHE A 126 1.60 -10.88 21.53
CA PHE A 126 2.71 -11.06 22.45
C PHE A 126 3.92 -10.21 22.06
N ILE A 127 4.32 -10.19 20.78
CA ILE A 127 5.44 -9.37 20.30
C ILE A 127 5.15 -7.88 20.46
N LEU A 128 3.94 -7.43 20.09
CA LEU A 128 3.54 -6.02 20.14
C LEU A 128 3.43 -5.47 21.58
N THR A 129 3.18 -6.34 22.57
CA THR A 129 3.08 -5.93 23.98
C THR A 129 4.42 -5.92 24.71
N GLN A 130 5.53 -6.25 24.03
CA GLN A 130 6.86 -6.14 24.61
C GLN A 130 7.23 -4.66 24.80
N PRO A 131 7.74 -4.27 25.98
CA PRO A 131 8.08 -2.88 26.23
C PRO A 131 9.26 -2.44 25.36
N VAL A 132 9.05 -1.39 24.57
CA VAL A 132 10.12 -0.68 23.88
C VAL A 132 10.46 0.57 24.69
N VAL A 133 11.65 0.57 25.30
CA VAL A 133 12.08 1.66 26.22
C VAL A 133 12.62 2.87 25.45
N ASN A 134 13.11 2.66 24.23
CA ASN A 134 13.70 3.70 23.40
C ASN A 134 12.63 4.42 22.57
N ARG A 135 12.88 5.68 22.22
CA ARG A 135 12.08 6.43 21.25
C ARG A 135 12.13 5.72 19.90
N THR A 136 10.97 5.45 19.30
CA THR A 136 10.88 4.77 18.00
C THR A 136 10.48 5.74 16.88
N ILE A 137 10.87 5.41 15.65
CA ILE A 137 10.46 6.17 14.44
C ILE A 137 9.08 5.73 13.94
N ALA A 138 8.73 4.47 14.16
CA ALA A 138 7.40 3.95 13.90
C ALA A 138 6.62 3.79 15.22
N PRO A 139 5.36 4.23 15.30
CA PRO A 139 4.63 4.90 14.22
C PRO A 139 5.02 6.37 14.05
N VAL A 140 5.07 6.82 12.81
CA VAL A 140 5.44 8.19 12.43
C VAL A 140 4.48 9.23 13.01
N SER A 141 3.20 8.87 13.12
CA SER A 141 2.19 9.72 13.76
C SER A 141 2.49 10.08 15.21
N GLN A 142 3.39 9.33 15.89
CA GLN A 142 3.79 9.57 17.29
C GLN A 142 5.20 10.17 17.42
N LEU A 143 5.88 10.47 16.31
CA LEU A 143 7.24 11.01 16.33
C LEU A 143 7.33 12.37 17.04
N TYR A 144 6.28 13.18 16.95
CA TYR A 144 6.21 14.54 17.45
C TYR A 144 5.03 14.67 18.43
N ASN A 145 5.35 14.92 19.70
CA ASN A 145 4.39 14.94 20.82
C ASN A 145 3.65 16.28 20.98
N SER A 146 3.80 17.22 20.04
CA SER A 146 3.15 18.54 20.10
C SER A 146 1.92 18.57 19.20
N ALA A 147 0.83 19.16 19.69
CA ALA A 147 -0.40 19.40 18.93
C ALA A 147 -0.22 20.40 17.77
N GLU A 148 0.99 20.91 17.54
CA GLU A 148 1.33 21.96 16.58
C GLU A 148 2.06 21.42 15.32
N GLU A 149 2.51 20.16 15.34
CA GLU A 149 3.26 19.54 14.23
C GLU A 149 2.37 18.57 13.44
N ASN A 150 1.78 19.08 12.35
CA ASN A 150 0.87 18.30 11.50
C ASN A 150 1.62 17.30 10.60
N LEU A 151 1.08 16.08 10.50
CA LEU A 151 1.46 15.11 9.48
C LEU A 151 0.65 15.39 8.20
N ILE A 152 1.33 15.56 7.08
CA ILE A 152 0.69 15.67 5.76
C ILE A 152 1.05 14.45 4.94
N ILE A 153 0.04 13.74 4.47
CA ILE A 153 0.19 12.55 3.63
C ILE A 153 -0.30 12.89 2.23
N PHE A 154 0.57 12.65 1.26
CA PHE A 154 0.27 12.72 -0.16
C PHE A 154 0.20 11.32 -0.73
N CYS A 155 -0.74 11.07 -1.63
CA CYS A 155 -0.85 9.79 -2.31
C CYS A 155 -1.19 9.97 -3.78
N ASP A 156 -0.50 9.21 -4.63
CA ASP A 156 -0.97 8.93 -5.97
C ASP A 156 -2.21 8.01 -5.94
N PHE A 157 -3.05 8.07 -6.97
CA PHE A 157 -4.30 7.29 -6.99
C PHE A 157 -4.18 6.00 -7.80
N ASP A 158 -3.80 6.11 -9.06
CA ASP A 158 -3.86 5.01 -10.02
C ASP A 158 -2.78 3.97 -9.75
N LEU A 159 -3.18 2.70 -9.64
CA LEU A 159 -2.32 1.54 -9.32
C LEU A 159 -1.68 1.59 -7.92
N THR A 160 -1.56 2.78 -7.32
CA THR A 160 -1.13 3.00 -5.94
C THR A 160 -2.26 2.71 -4.95
N CYS A 161 -3.42 3.38 -5.11
CA CYS A 161 -4.61 3.14 -4.30
C CYS A 161 -5.54 2.09 -4.92
N THR A 162 -5.66 2.07 -6.24
CA THR A 162 -6.65 1.27 -6.98
C THR A 162 -6.02 0.06 -7.64
N ALA A 163 -6.80 -1.01 -7.82
CA ALA A 163 -6.36 -2.18 -8.58
C ALA A 163 -6.48 -1.99 -10.10
N ILE A 164 -7.22 -0.97 -10.53
CA ILE A 164 -7.53 -0.67 -11.93
C ILE A 164 -7.18 0.79 -12.21
N ASP A 165 -6.57 1.05 -13.36
CA ASP A 165 -6.27 2.38 -13.87
C ASP A 165 -7.57 3.17 -14.18
N SER A 166 -7.63 4.42 -13.71
CA SER A 166 -8.81 5.26 -13.84
C SER A 166 -9.10 5.67 -15.29
N SER A 167 -8.08 5.81 -16.14
CA SER A 167 -8.27 6.13 -17.56
C SER A 167 -8.91 4.95 -18.29
N ALA A 168 -8.44 3.73 -18.01
CA ALA A 168 -9.04 2.52 -18.55
C ALA A 168 -10.50 2.33 -18.07
N LEU A 169 -10.79 2.65 -16.81
CA LEU A 169 -12.15 2.60 -16.29
C LEU A 169 -13.06 3.63 -16.97
N LEU A 170 -12.62 4.87 -17.11
CA LEU A 170 -13.39 5.92 -17.79
C LEU A 170 -13.68 5.56 -19.26
N ALA A 171 -12.71 4.97 -19.95
CA ALA A 171 -12.90 4.47 -21.31
C ALA A 171 -13.95 3.35 -21.38
N GLU A 172 -13.94 2.41 -20.43
CA GLU A 172 -14.95 1.34 -20.39
C GLU A 172 -16.36 1.90 -20.12
N ILE A 173 -16.49 2.88 -19.21
CA ILE A 173 -17.77 3.57 -18.96
C ILE A 173 -18.26 4.22 -20.27
N ALA A 174 -17.37 4.85 -21.05
CA ALA A 174 -17.72 5.49 -22.32
C ALA A 174 -18.22 4.47 -23.36
N ILE A 175 -17.53 3.33 -23.48
CA ILE A 175 -17.91 2.23 -24.37
C ILE A 175 -19.29 1.66 -23.98
N VAL A 176 -19.52 1.43 -22.69
CA VAL A 176 -20.80 0.91 -22.19
C VAL A 176 -21.94 1.92 -22.40
N ALA A 177 -21.68 3.22 -22.18
CA ALA A 177 -22.66 4.27 -22.41
C ALA A 177 -23.07 4.36 -23.89
N ALA A 178 -22.10 4.36 -24.80
CA ALA A 178 -22.37 4.37 -26.24
C ALA A 178 -23.13 3.11 -26.70
N SER A 179 -22.80 1.95 -26.14
CA SER A 179 -23.50 0.69 -26.46
C SER A 179 -24.98 0.74 -26.11
N LYS A 180 -25.35 1.38 -24.99
CA LYS A 180 -26.75 1.58 -24.60
C LYS A 180 -27.47 2.54 -25.54
N ALA A 181 -26.79 3.59 -25.98
CA ALA A 181 -27.33 4.55 -26.94
C ALA A 181 -27.61 3.88 -28.30
N ASP A 182 -26.64 3.11 -28.82
CA ASP A 182 -26.73 2.36 -30.09
C ASP A 182 -27.96 1.42 -30.12
N LEU A 183 -28.26 0.75 -28.99
CA LEU A 183 -29.41 -0.16 -28.86
C LEU A 183 -30.76 0.56 -28.75
N SER A 184 -30.77 1.80 -28.25
CA SER A 184 -32.00 2.55 -27.96
C SER A 184 -32.62 3.26 -29.18
N GLY A 185 -31.90 3.33 -30.31
CA GLY A 185 -32.43 3.80 -31.60
C GLY A 185 -32.94 5.25 -31.62
N GLY A 186 -32.57 6.07 -30.63
CA GLY A 186 -33.07 7.44 -30.51
C GLY A 186 -32.55 8.37 -31.62
N GLU A 187 -33.44 8.86 -32.49
CA GLU A 187 -33.15 9.76 -33.62
C GLU A 187 -32.62 11.17 -33.22
N THR A 188 -32.38 11.44 -31.93
CA THR A 188 -32.00 12.78 -31.42
C THR A 188 -30.53 12.99 -31.03
N GLN A 189 -29.62 12.04 -31.24
CA GLN A 189 -28.19 12.23 -30.90
C GLN A 189 -27.24 11.95 -32.07
N SER A 190 -27.35 12.76 -33.14
CA SER A 190 -26.46 12.71 -34.32
C SER A 190 -24.99 13.10 -34.05
N SER A 191 -24.58 13.29 -32.78
CA SER A 191 -23.24 13.79 -32.43
C SER A 191 -22.44 12.90 -31.47
N GLN A 192 -22.96 11.72 -31.10
CA GLN A 192 -22.26 10.78 -30.22
C GLN A 192 -21.64 9.64 -31.05
N MET A 193 -20.40 9.28 -30.72
CA MET A 193 -19.68 8.21 -31.39
C MET A 193 -20.28 6.84 -31.06
N SER A 194 -20.19 5.90 -32.01
CA SER A 194 -20.61 4.52 -31.77
C SER A 194 -19.69 3.80 -30.77
N SER A 195 -20.19 2.76 -30.11
CA SER A 195 -19.37 1.95 -29.18
C SER A 195 -18.12 1.36 -29.83
N ALA A 196 -18.22 0.95 -31.10
CA ALA A 196 -17.11 0.40 -31.86
C ALA A 196 -16.02 1.44 -32.13
N ASP A 197 -16.42 2.68 -32.47
CA ASP A 197 -15.49 3.78 -32.73
C ASP A 197 -14.76 4.20 -31.45
N ILE A 198 -15.46 4.32 -30.31
CA ILE A 198 -14.84 4.63 -29.02
C ILE A 198 -13.82 3.55 -28.64
N ARG A 199 -14.17 2.27 -28.76
CA ARG A 199 -13.27 1.15 -28.46
C ARG A 199 -12.02 1.17 -29.32
N MET A 200 -12.17 1.40 -30.62
CA MET A 200 -11.04 1.54 -31.55
C MET A 200 -10.17 2.74 -31.19
N MET A 201 -10.76 3.90 -30.89
CA MET A 201 -10.02 5.11 -30.56
C MET A 201 -9.28 5.00 -29.22
N TRP A 202 -9.92 4.45 -28.19
CA TRP A 202 -9.24 4.11 -26.93
C TRP A 202 -8.06 3.18 -27.17
N SER A 203 -8.25 2.11 -27.95
CA SER A 203 -7.20 1.14 -28.21
C SER A 203 -6.00 1.77 -28.92
N ASN A 204 -6.26 2.66 -29.89
CA ASN A 204 -5.22 3.41 -30.60
C ASN A 204 -4.49 4.40 -29.69
N HIS A 205 -5.23 5.20 -28.90
CA HIS A 205 -4.64 6.17 -27.98
C HIS A 205 -3.85 5.51 -26.86
N PHE A 206 -4.34 4.40 -26.30
CA PHE A 206 -3.63 3.64 -25.28
C PHE A 206 -2.34 3.04 -25.84
N SER A 207 -2.39 2.41 -27.02
CA SER A 207 -1.18 1.85 -27.65
C SER A 207 -0.14 2.93 -27.95
N GLN A 208 -0.58 4.06 -28.51
CA GLN A 208 0.28 5.21 -28.77
C GLN A 208 0.85 5.80 -27.48
N TYR A 209 0.06 5.87 -26.40
CA TYR A 209 0.53 6.34 -25.11
C TYR A 209 1.65 5.46 -24.55
N ILE A 210 1.47 4.13 -24.56
CA ILE A 210 2.49 3.20 -24.07
C ILE A 210 3.80 3.35 -24.88
N GLU A 211 3.72 3.35 -26.21
CA GLU A 211 4.90 3.51 -27.08
C GLU A 211 5.62 4.83 -26.85
N GLU A 212 4.89 5.96 -26.83
CA GLU A 212 5.48 7.28 -26.63
C GLU A 212 6.02 7.46 -25.20
N TYR A 213 5.36 6.90 -24.19
CA TYR A 213 5.81 6.95 -22.80
C TYR A 213 7.10 6.15 -22.61
N GLU A 214 7.20 4.96 -23.20
CA GLU A 214 8.44 4.16 -23.20
C GLU A 214 9.57 4.92 -23.90
N GLN A 215 9.35 5.45 -25.10
CA GLN A 215 10.33 6.25 -25.83
C GLN A 215 10.76 7.48 -25.03
N CYS A 216 9.82 8.19 -24.41
CA CYS A 216 10.12 9.37 -23.60
C CYS A 216 10.95 8.97 -22.37
N THR A 217 10.57 7.91 -21.67
CA THR A 217 11.30 7.40 -20.50
C THR A 217 12.72 6.96 -20.88
N GLU A 218 12.91 6.30 -22.02
CA GLU A 218 14.23 5.94 -22.53
C GLU A 218 15.07 7.17 -22.91
N SER A 219 14.45 8.17 -23.54
CA SER A 219 15.16 9.38 -24.00
C SER A 219 15.71 10.24 -22.86
N ILE A 220 15.06 10.19 -21.68
CA ILE A 220 15.49 10.95 -20.50
C ILE A 220 16.53 10.21 -19.66
N MET A 221 16.86 8.95 -19.99
CA MET A 221 17.84 8.17 -19.27
C MET A 221 19.25 8.71 -19.48
N PRO A 222 19.99 9.01 -18.39
CA PRO A 222 21.41 9.29 -18.49
C PRO A 222 22.19 8.08 -19.02
N ASN A 223 23.15 8.32 -19.92
CA ASN A 223 24.04 7.28 -20.46
C ASN A 223 24.89 6.62 -19.37
N GLU A 224 25.35 7.42 -18.40
CA GLU A 224 26.16 6.99 -17.27
C GLU A 224 25.40 7.22 -15.96
N ALA A 225 25.52 6.28 -15.01
CA ALA A 225 24.93 6.46 -13.68
C ALA A 225 25.76 7.48 -12.88
N VAL A 226 25.09 8.43 -12.24
CA VAL A 226 25.74 9.41 -11.36
C VAL A 226 26.11 8.80 -10.00
N LYS A 227 27.19 9.29 -9.38
CA LYS A 227 27.69 8.79 -8.08
C LYS A 227 26.92 9.31 -6.85
N GLY A 228 25.90 10.14 -7.05
CA GLY A 228 25.04 10.70 -6.01
C GLY A 228 23.78 11.28 -6.63
N LEU A 229 22.84 11.73 -5.80
CA LEU A 229 21.57 12.25 -6.29
C LEU A 229 21.76 13.45 -7.24
N ASP A 230 21.36 13.29 -8.50
CA ASP A 230 21.25 14.37 -9.48
C ASP A 230 19.80 14.83 -9.59
N TYR A 231 19.33 15.55 -8.56
CA TYR A 231 17.95 16.05 -8.49
C TYR A 231 17.65 17.06 -9.61
N GLU A 232 18.60 17.94 -9.91
CA GLU A 232 18.43 18.98 -10.92
C GLU A 232 18.37 18.36 -12.33
N GLY A 233 19.23 17.39 -12.63
CA GLY A 233 19.17 16.62 -13.87
C GLY A 233 17.86 15.84 -13.98
N LEU A 234 17.42 15.19 -12.91
CA LEU A 234 16.14 14.48 -12.87
C LEU A 234 14.96 15.43 -13.12
N SER A 235 14.96 16.61 -12.50
CA SER A 235 13.89 17.61 -12.70
C SER A 235 13.79 18.04 -14.17
N LYS A 236 14.92 18.27 -14.84
CA LYS A 236 14.96 18.61 -16.28
C LYS A 236 14.53 17.46 -17.17
N ALA A 237 14.92 16.24 -16.82
CA ALA A 237 14.49 15.02 -17.51
C ALA A 237 12.97 14.84 -17.44
N VAL A 238 12.41 14.93 -16.24
CA VAL A 238 10.96 14.76 -15.97
C VAL A 238 10.11 15.89 -16.59
N GLU A 239 10.67 17.07 -16.85
CA GLU A 239 10.00 18.11 -17.63
C GLU A 239 9.66 17.66 -19.07
N GLN A 240 10.48 16.78 -19.67
CA GLN A 240 10.17 16.21 -20.98
C GLN A 240 8.95 15.28 -20.94
N ILE A 241 8.83 14.47 -19.88
CA ILE A 241 7.64 13.66 -19.61
C ILE A 241 6.43 14.57 -19.45
N SER A 242 6.58 15.71 -18.76
CA SER A 242 5.49 16.67 -18.58
C SER A 242 4.93 17.19 -19.90
N ASN A 243 5.79 17.43 -20.88
CA ASN A 243 5.36 17.84 -22.23
C ASN A 243 4.64 16.71 -22.97
N PHE A 244 5.06 15.45 -22.76
CA PHE A 244 4.39 14.29 -23.31
C PHE A 244 2.98 14.11 -22.71
N GLU A 245 2.85 14.13 -21.38
CA GLU A 245 1.57 13.93 -20.69
C GLU A 245 0.52 14.96 -21.14
N LYS A 246 0.91 16.23 -21.25
CA LYS A 246 0.03 17.30 -21.74
C LYS A 246 -0.47 17.05 -23.16
N ARG A 247 0.41 16.55 -24.06
CA ARG A 247 -0.01 16.16 -25.41
C ARG A 247 -0.94 14.95 -25.40
N ALA A 248 -0.68 13.97 -24.54
CA ALA A 248 -1.54 12.80 -24.38
C ALA A 248 -2.95 13.19 -23.93
N ASN A 249 -3.06 14.09 -22.95
CA ASN A 249 -4.34 14.64 -22.51
C ASN A 249 -5.05 15.44 -23.61
N SER A 250 -4.33 16.26 -24.38
CA SER A 250 -4.93 16.97 -25.54
C SER A 250 -5.54 16.00 -26.55
N ARG A 251 -4.90 14.86 -26.85
CA ARG A 251 -5.48 13.84 -27.76
C ARG A 251 -6.82 13.31 -27.25
N VAL A 252 -6.96 13.10 -25.94
CA VAL A 252 -8.20 12.60 -25.32
C VAL A 252 -9.31 13.63 -25.39
N ILE A 253 -8.99 14.92 -25.23
CA ILE A 253 -9.94 16.02 -25.38
C ILE A 253 -10.36 16.16 -26.86
N ASP A 254 -9.38 16.25 -27.78
CA ASP A 254 -9.61 16.47 -29.21
C ASP A 254 -10.43 15.33 -29.85
N SER A 255 -10.23 14.11 -29.36
CA SER A 255 -10.96 12.92 -29.80
C SER A 255 -12.41 12.87 -29.31
N ASN A 256 -12.79 13.71 -28.35
CA ASN A 256 -14.09 13.65 -27.67
C ASN A 256 -14.37 12.27 -27.05
N LEU A 257 -13.34 11.50 -26.67
CA LEU A 257 -13.47 10.13 -26.18
C LEU A 257 -14.42 10.02 -24.98
N LEU A 258 -14.41 11.03 -24.11
CA LEU A 258 -15.18 11.09 -22.86
C LEU A 258 -16.49 11.88 -22.99
N ARG A 259 -16.87 12.30 -24.21
CA ARG A 259 -18.11 13.04 -24.45
C ARG A 259 -19.33 12.12 -24.30
N GLY A 260 -20.38 12.61 -23.65
CA GLY A 260 -21.62 11.87 -23.43
C GLY A 260 -21.64 11.03 -22.16
N LEU A 261 -20.55 11.00 -21.38
CA LEU A 261 -20.53 10.32 -20.08
C LEU A 261 -21.49 10.96 -19.09
N ASN A 262 -22.31 10.15 -18.42
CA ASN A 262 -23.21 10.62 -17.37
C ASN A 262 -22.50 10.65 -16.01
N LEU A 263 -22.60 11.76 -15.29
CA LEU A 263 -22.02 11.94 -13.96
C LEU A 263 -22.46 10.83 -12.97
N THR A 264 -23.71 10.39 -13.04
CA THR A 264 -24.24 9.32 -12.16
C THR A 264 -23.57 7.98 -12.42
N ASP A 265 -23.26 7.67 -13.69
CA ASP A 265 -22.56 6.44 -14.05
C ASP A 265 -21.10 6.48 -13.57
N ILE A 266 -20.45 7.65 -13.62
CA ILE A 266 -19.11 7.88 -13.07
C ILE A 266 -19.11 7.70 -11.55
N ILE A 267 -20.03 8.34 -10.83
CA ILE A 267 -20.14 8.23 -9.36
C ILE A 267 -20.33 6.76 -8.97
N ARG A 268 -21.26 6.06 -9.64
CA ARG A 268 -21.50 4.64 -9.37
C ARG A 268 -20.26 3.79 -9.62
N ALA A 269 -19.51 4.07 -10.69
CA ALA A 269 -18.27 3.33 -10.98
C ALA A 269 -17.20 3.59 -9.92
N GLY A 270 -17.04 4.83 -9.46
CA GLY A 270 -16.13 5.17 -8.36
C GLY A 270 -16.50 4.46 -7.07
N GLU A 271 -17.77 4.47 -6.67
CA GLU A 271 -18.24 3.79 -5.44
C GLU A 271 -17.89 2.28 -5.42
N HIS A 272 -17.91 1.63 -6.58
CA HIS A 272 -17.63 0.21 -6.76
C HIS A 272 -16.17 -0.07 -7.15
N LEU A 273 -15.30 0.94 -7.11
CA LEU A 273 -13.90 0.79 -7.47
C LEU A 273 -13.18 -0.15 -6.50
N THR A 274 -12.44 -1.09 -7.07
CA THR A 274 -11.58 -2.02 -6.34
C THR A 274 -10.29 -1.31 -5.97
N PHE A 275 -9.98 -1.31 -4.68
CA PHE A 275 -8.74 -0.76 -4.14
C PHE A 275 -7.71 -1.86 -3.98
N GLN A 276 -6.44 -1.47 -3.91
CA GLN A 276 -5.37 -2.37 -3.48
C GLN A 276 -5.67 -2.91 -2.07
N ASP A 277 -5.25 -4.15 -1.80
CA ASP A 277 -5.45 -4.79 -0.51
C ASP A 277 -4.83 -3.94 0.61
N GLY A 278 -5.57 -3.78 1.71
CA GLY A 278 -5.18 -2.95 2.85
C GLY A 278 -5.40 -1.43 2.67
N CYS A 279 -5.52 -0.93 1.44
CA CYS A 279 -5.62 0.51 1.14
C CYS A 279 -6.87 1.17 1.76
N LYS A 280 -8.08 0.67 1.47
CA LYS A 280 -9.33 1.16 2.09
C LYS A 280 -9.27 1.10 3.62
N GLN A 281 -8.61 0.08 4.16
CA GLN A 281 -8.52 -0.12 5.60
C GLN A 281 -7.58 0.92 6.23
N PHE A 282 -6.43 1.19 5.63
CA PHE A 282 -5.53 2.28 6.02
C PHE A 282 -6.27 3.61 6.11
N PHE A 283 -7.08 3.94 5.10
CA PHE A 283 -7.89 5.15 5.12
C PHE A 283 -8.88 5.21 6.29
N LYS A 284 -9.59 4.11 6.55
CA LYS A 284 -10.50 4.03 7.71
C LYS A 284 -9.76 4.20 9.03
N ASP A 285 -8.57 3.65 9.15
CA ASP A 285 -7.76 3.72 10.37
C ASP A 285 -7.18 5.12 10.57
N LEU A 286 -6.74 5.77 9.49
CA LEU A 286 -6.26 7.15 9.49
C LEU A 286 -7.33 8.12 10.02
N MET A 287 -8.59 7.93 9.62
CA MET A 287 -9.70 8.78 10.08
C MET A 287 -10.10 8.52 11.55
N LYS A 288 -9.89 7.31 12.07
CA LYS A 288 -10.16 6.97 13.47
C LYS A 288 -9.04 7.37 14.43
N SER A 289 -7.86 7.65 13.88
CA SER A 289 -6.68 8.01 14.65
C SER A 289 -6.86 9.40 15.27
N GLU A 290 -7.08 9.45 16.59
CA GLU A 290 -7.10 10.70 17.37
C GLU A 290 -5.69 11.32 17.55
N THR A 291 -4.63 10.62 17.13
CA THR A 291 -3.24 10.93 17.52
C THR A 291 -2.55 12.00 16.68
N CYS A 292 -3.11 12.45 15.55
CA CYS A 292 -2.58 13.58 14.78
C CYS A 292 -3.66 14.18 13.86
N ALA A 293 -3.72 15.52 13.77
CA ALA A 293 -4.46 16.22 12.73
C ALA A 293 -3.78 15.94 11.38
N THR A 294 -4.15 14.82 10.76
CA THR A 294 -3.52 14.37 9.52
C THR A 294 -4.25 14.97 8.33
N ASP A 295 -3.55 15.78 7.55
CA ASP A 295 -4.07 16.25 6.26
C ASP A 295 -3.69 15.22 5.18
N PHE A 296 -4.68 14.76 4.42
CA PHE A 296 -4.48 13.75 3.40
C PHE A 296 -4.91 14.27 2.03
N HIS A 297 -3.96 14.24 1.08
CA HIS A 297 -4.14 14.73 -0.27
C HIS A 297 -3.94 13.62 -1.30
N VAL A 298 -4.87 13.52 -2.24
CA VAL A 298 -4.70 12.68 -3.44
C VAL A 298 -4.23 13.56 -4.58
N LEU A 299 -3.08 13.24 -5.19
CA LEU A 299 -2.54 13.92 -6.36
C LEU A 299 -2.53 12.95 -7.54
N SER A 300 -3.41 13.14 -8.52
CA SER A 300 -3.60 12.18 -9.62
C SER A 300 -3.80 12.86 -10.97
N TYR A 301 -3.28 12.22 -12.03
CA TYR A 301 -3.53 12.63 -13.42
C TYR A 301 -4.93 12.29 -13.92
N CYS A 302 -5.73 11.56 -13.13
CA CYS A 302 -7.09 11.15 -13.48
C CYS A 302 -7.86 12.32 -14.10
N TRP A 303 -8.55 12.02 -15.21
CA TRP A 303 -9.31 12.99 -15.97
C TRP A 303 -10.57 13.49 -15.26
N CYS A 304 -10.99 12.81 -14.19
CA CYS A 304 -12.25 13.05 -13.50
C CYS A 304 -12.09 12.96 -11.98
N ASP A 305 -12.08 14.11 -11.31
CA ASP A 305 -12.06 14.19 -9.85
C ASP A 305 -13.31 13.60 -9.19
N ASP A 306 -14.48 13.65 -9.84
CA ASP A 306 -15.70 13.01 -9.34
C ASP A 306 -15.55 11.49 -9.20
N LEU A 307 -14.77 10.84 -10.06
CA LEU A 307 -14.46 9.41 -9.95
C LEU A 307 -13.65 9.12 -8.68
N ILE A 308 -12.61 9.92 -8.43
CA ILE A 308 -11.78 9.76 -7.22
C ILE A 308 -12.63 10.04 -5.97
N LYS A 309 -13.34 11.17 -5.94
CA LYS A 309 -14.18 11.56 -4.80
C LYS A 309 -15.22 10.50 -4.47
N SER A 310 -15.91 9.95 -5.47
CA SER A 310 -16.91 8.90 -5.27
C SER A 310 -16.28 7.57 -4.82
N ALA A 311 -15.06 7.25 -5.26
CA ALA A 311 -14.31 6.08 -4.78
C ALA A 311 -13.96 6.14 -3.29
N PHE A 312 -13.74 7.35 -2.76
CA PHE A 312 -13.57 7.58 -1.33
C PHE A 312 -14.87 7.88 -0.58
N SER A 313 -15.98 8.15 -1.28
CA SER A 313 -17.28 8.39 -0.66
C SER A 313 -18.04 7.10 -0.34
N SER A 314 -17.60 5.95 -0.88
CA SER A 314 -18.24 4.67 -0.58
C SER A 314 -17.85 4.15 0.81
N GLY A 315 -18.80 4.22 1.74
CA GLY A 315 -18.66 3.79 3.14
C GLY A 315 -18.41 4.94 4.11
N ASP A 316 -17.98 4.62 5.34
CA ASP A 316 -17.69 5.61 6.40
C ASP A 316 -16.35 6.36 6.18
N LEU A 317 -15.97 6.62 4.93
CA LEU A 317 -14.74 7.31 4.56
C LEU A 317 -15.02 8.80 4.35
N CYS A 318 -14.20 9.67 4.94
CA CYS A 318 -14.23 11.10 4.63
C CYS A 318 -13.54 11.34 3.29
N VAL A 319 -14.06 12.30 2.50
CA VAL A 319 -13.51 12.62 1.19
C VAL A 319 -12.14 13.29 1.37
N PRO A 320 -11.06 12.72 0.82
CA PRO A 320 -9.74 13.32 0.91
C PRO A 320 -9.68 14.62 0.11
N ASN A 321 -8.63 15.42 0.34
CA ASN A 321 -8.36 16.57 -0.50
C ASN A 321 -7.86 16.10 -1.88
N VAL A 322 -8.77 16.01 -2.85
CA VAL A 322 -8.47 15.53 -4.21
C VAL A 322 -7.97 16.66 -5.11
N HIS A 323 -6.79 16.45 -5.69
CA HIS A 323 -6.16 17.29 -6.70
C HIS A 323 -6.00 16.45 -7.97
N SER A 324 -6.85 16.70 -8.96
CA SER A 324 -6.81 16.05 -10.27
C SER A 324 -7.46 16.93 -11.32
N ASN A 325 -7.53 16.44 -12.56
CA ASN A 325 -8.29 17.09 -13.61
C ASN A 325 -9.81 16.89 -13.39
N CYS A 326 -10.60 17.76 -13.99
CA CYS A 326 -12.07 17.74 -13.85
C CYS A 326 -12.73 17.69 -15.23
N LEU A 327 -13.68 16.79 -15.43
CA LEU A 327 -14.50 16.82 -16.64
C LEU A 327 -15.44 18.04 -16.62
N VAL A 328 -15.73 18.57 -17.80
CA VAL A 328 -16.69 19.68 -17.97
C VAL A 328 -18.04 19.11 -18.38
N TYR A 329 -19.08 19.44 -17.62
CA TYR A 329 -20.44 18.94 -17.82
C TYR A 329 -21.37 20.02 -18.36
N GLU A 330 -22.29 19.61 -19.24
CA GLU A 330 -23.55 20.30 -19.51
C GLU A 330 -24.66 19.53 -18.80
N GLU A 331 -25.30 20.16 -17.82
CA GLU A 331 -26.17 19.49 -16.84
C GLU A 331 -25.41 18.37 -16.11
N SER A 332 -25.65 17.11 -16.49
CA SER A 332 -25.01 15.92 -15.92
C SER A 332 -24.27 15.07 -16.97
N ILE A 333 -24.07 15.62 -18.17
CA ILE A 333 -23.45 14.93 -19.30
C ILE A 333 -22.13 15.60 -19.64
N SER A 334 -21.06 14.81 -19.72
CA SER A 334 -19.73 15.27 -20.08
C SER A 334 -19.72 15.84 -21.49
N THR A 335 -19.16 17.03 -21.65
CA THR A 335 -18.92 17.66 -22.95
C THR A 335 -17.75 17.03 -23.70
N GLY A 336 -16.93 16.22 -23.03
CA GLY A 336 -15.64 15.71 -23.54
C GLY A 336 -14.46 16.64 -23.25
N ASN A 337 -14.72 17.88 -22.83
CA ASN A 337 -13.68 18.80 -22.38
C ASN A 337 -13.27 18.52 -20.93
N MET A 338 -12.06 18.96 -20.58
CA MET A 338 -11.47 18.76 -19.26
C MET A 338 -10.78 20.05 -18.77
N ILE A 339 -11.01 20.40 -17.50
CA ILE A 339 -10.22 21.40 -16.79
C ILE A 339 -8.94 20.73 -16.32
N GLN A 340 -7.85 21.10 -16.96
CA GLN A 340 -6.50 20.58 -16.81
C GLN A 340 -5.80 21.22 -15.60
N LYS A 341 -5.99 20.68 -14.39
CA LYS A 341 -5.41 21.22 -13.15
C LYS A 341 -4.11 20.52 -12.75
N LEU A 342 -4.00 19.22 -13.02
CA LEU A 342 -2.86 18.39 -12.62
C LEU A 342 -2.63 17.36 -13.71
N GLU A 343 -1.77 17.69 -14.66
CA GLU A 343 -1.55 16.90 -15.88
C GLU A 343 -0.18 16.27 -15.96
N SER A 344 0.75 16.73 -15.11
CA SER A 344 2.15 16.40 -15.29
C SER A 344 2.90 16.26 -13.97
N PRO A 345 4.08 15.63 -14.00
CA PRO A 345 4.92 15.49 -12.81
C PRO A 345 5.28 16.85 -12.17
N MET A 346 5.46 17.88 -13.01
CA MET A 346 5.74 19.24 -12.53
C MET A 346 4.53 19.87 -11.84
N ASP A 347 3.31 19.55 -12.28
CA ASP A 347 2.08 20.01 -11.62
C ASP A 347 1.92 19.33 -10.25
N LYS A 348 2.18 18.01 -10.16
CA LYS A 348 2.23 17.28 -8.87
C LYS A 348 3.22 17.93 -7.91
N LEU A 349 4.43 18.22 -8.38
CA LEU A 349 5.45 18.90 -7.58
C LEU A 349 5.00 20.31 -7.16
N GLY A 350 4.34 21.05 -8.05
CA GLY A 350 3.77 22.37 -7.77
C GLY A 350 2.75 22.32 -6.63
N VAL A 351 1.75 21.45 -6.75
CA VAL A 351 0.71 21.25 -5.73
C VAL A 351 1.31 20.82 -4.39
N PHE A 352 2.24 19.86 -4.40
CA PHE A 352 2.98 19.45 -3.19
C PHE A 352 3.67 20.65 -2.51
N ASN A 353 4.35 21.49 -3.28
CA ASN A 353 5.03 22.66 -2.76
C ASN A 353 4.07 23.70 -2.18
N ASP A 354 2.92 23.90 -2.81
CA ASP A 354 1.97 24.93 -2.38
C ASP A 354 1.26 24.52 -1.08
N ILE A 355 0.92 23.24 -0.94
CA ILE A 355 0.35 22.68 0.29
C ILE A 355 1.37 22.76 1.44
N THR A 356 2.62 22.39 1.19
CA THR A 356 3.67 22.41 2.23
C THR A 356 4.08 23.83 2.65
N LYS A 357 4.05 24.80 1.72
CA LYS A 357 4.31 26.23 2.01
C LYS A 357 3.21 26.91 2.83
N GLY A 358 1.97 26.41 2.76
CA GLY A 358 0.81 26.99 3.48
C GLY A 358 0.90 26.87 5.00
N SER A 359 1.86 26.10 5.53
CA SER A 359 2.13 25.96 6.96
C SER A 359 2.91 27.17 7.49
N THR A 360 2.20 28.24 7.88
CA THR A 360 2.77 29.49 8.40
C THR A 360 3.27 29.42 9.85
N ASN A 361 3.29 28.24 10.48
CA ASN A 361 3.82 28.06 11.82
C ASN A 361 5.32 27.75 11.75
N ASP A 362 6.09 28.19 12.75
CA ASP A 362 7.55 28.02 12.85
C ASP A 362 8.02 26.54 12.80
N SER A 363 7.11 25.56 12.78
CA SER A 363 7.37 24.13 12.61
C SER A 363 6.92 23.61 11.23
N LYS A 364 7.88 23.19 10.41
CA LYS A 364 7.63 22.50 9.13
C LYS A 364 6.85 21.20 9.39
N PRO A 365 5.71 20.95 8.70
CA PRO A 365 4.96 19.71 8.85
C PRO A 365 5.78 18.51 8.35
N LEU A 366 5.53 17.35 8.96
CA LEU A 366 6.12 16.10 8.51
C LEU A 366 5.38 15.61 7.26
N THR A 367 6.12 15.27 6.22
CA THR A 367 5.54 14.89 4.93
C THR A 367 5.84 13.45 4.56
N VAL A 368 4.80 12.71 4.22
CA VAL A 368 4.89 11.37 3.63
C VAL A 368 4.27 11.43 2.24
N TYR A 369 4.97 10.93 1.23
CA TYR A 369 4.41 10.80 -0.12
C TYR A 369 4.41 9.33 -0.51
N ILE A 370 3.27 8.83 -0.98
CA ILE A 370 3.09 7.44 -1.44
C ILE A 370 2.78 7.47 -2.94
N GLY A 371 3.58 6.79 -3.74
CA GLY A 371 3.36 6.70 -5.19
C GLY A 371 4.16 5.57 -5.82
N GLY A 372 4.00 5.34 -7.11
CA GLY A 372 4.62 4.20 -7.80
C GLY A 372 5.15 4.50 -9.19
N SER A 373 5.02 5.75 -9.66
CA SER A 373 5.32 6.12 -11.04
C SER A 373 6.53 7.05 -11.18
N VAL A 374 7.04 7.19 -12.39
CA VAL A 374 8.06 8.20 -12.73
C VAL A 374 7.54 9.61 -12.44
N GLY A 375 6.23 9.82 -12.63
CA GLY A 375 5.60 11.11 -12.37
C GLY A 375 5.55 11.52 -10.90
N ASP A 376 5.80 10.58 -9.99
CA ASP A 376 5.84 10.85 -8.55
C ASP A 376 7.26 11.13 -8.04
N LEU A 377 8.32 10.81 -8.80
CA LEU A 377 9.70 10.81 -8.31
C LEU A 377 10.14 12.14 -7.67
N LEU A 378 9.77 13.28 -8.27
CA LEU A 378 10.18 14.59 -7.74
C LEU A 378 9.51 14.89 -6.41
N SER A 379 8.23 14.52 -6.24
CA SER A 379 7.49 14.71 -5.00
C SER A 379 7.92 13.70 -3.93
N LEU A 380 8.14 12.44 -4.32
CA LEU A 380 8.69 11.38 -3.47
C LEU A 380 10.04 11.77 -2.86
N LEU A 381 10.95 12.31 -3.68
CA LEU A 381 12.27 12.75 -3.22
C LEU A 381 12.21 14.01 -2.35
N LYS A 382 11.14 14.80 -2.45
CA LYS A 382 10.99 16.05 -1.70
C LYS A 382 10.33 15.84 -0.34
N ALA A 383 9.49 14.82 -0.22
CA ALA A 383 8.91 14.41 1.06
C ALA A 383 9.99 13.97 2.06
N ASP A 384 9.67 14.07 3.35
CA ASP A 384 10.56 13.58 4.41
C ASP A 384 10.62 12.03 4.38
N PHE A 385 9.51 11.40 4.00
CA PHE A 385 9.45 9.98 3.65
C PHE A 385 8.75 9.76 2.30
N GLY A 386 9.54 9.47 1.27
CA GLY A 386 9.02 8.99 -0.02
C GLY A 386 8.86 7.47 -0.02
N ILE A 387 7.63 6.99 -0.11
CA ILE A 387 7.27 5.57 -0.13
C ILE A 387 6.85 5.16 -1.55
N VAL A 388 7.54 4.17 -2.09
CA VAL A 388 7.29 3.58 -3.40
C VAL A 388 6.45 2.32 -3.23
N PHE A 389 5.20 2.37 -3.69
CA PHE A 389 4.31 1.23 -3.77
C PHE A 389 4.40 0.62 -5.18
N GLY A 390 4.60 -0.70 -5.29
CA GLY A 390 4.66 -1.37 -6.59
C GLY A 390 5.87 -0.99 -7.44
N LEU A 391 7.08 -1.01 -6.85
CA LEU A 391 8.33 -0.69 -7.56
C LEU A 391 8.48 -1.52 -8.85
N SER A 392 8.58 -0.83 -9.99
CA SER A 392 8.80 -1.45 -11.29
C SER A 392 10.28 -1.46 -11.71
N ASP A 393 10.64 -2.36 -12.62
CA ASP A 393 12.00 -2.42 -13.20
C ASP A 393 12.37 -1.13 -13.93
N SER A 394 11.41 -0.50 -14.63
CA SER A 394 11.64 0.75 -15.36
C SER A 394 11.92 1.91 -14.39
N LEU A 395 11.15 2.02 -13.32
CA LEU A 395 11.37 3.02 -12.27
C LEU A 395 12.71 2.81 -11.56
N THR A 396 13.05 1.56 -11.27
CA THR A 396 14.34 1.18 -10.66
C THR A 396 15.52 1.58 -11.57
N LYS A 397 15.43 1.27 -12.85
CA LYS A 397 16.44 1.64 -13.85
C LYS A 397 16.58 3.16 -13.96
N LEU A 398 15.48 3.90 -14.04
CA LEU A 398 15.53 5.37 -14.12
C LEU A 398 16.14 5.97 -12.86
N GLY A 399 15.58 5.64 -11.70
CA GLY A 399 16.00 6.23 -10.44
C GLY A 399 17.48 5.97 -10.14
N SER A 400 17.95 4.75 -10.37
CA SER A 400 19.37 4.40 -10.15
C SER A 400 20.33 5.19 -11.03
N ARG A 401 19.93 5.56 -12.27
CA ARG A 401 20.74 6.42 -13.15
C ARG A 401 20.89 7.83 -12.63
N PHE A 402 19.91 8.32 -11.88
CA PHE A 402 19.92 9.62 -11.21
C PHE A 402 20.43 9.55 -9.75
N GLY A 403 20.98 8.42 -9.33
CA GLY A 403 21.54 8.25 -7.99
C GLY A 403 20.49 8.04 -6.89
N ILE A 404 19.28 7.64 -7.24
CA ILE A 404 18.23 7.25 -6.28
C ILE A 404 18.49 5.81 -5.79
N SER A 405 18.44 5.63 -4.48
CA SER A 405 18.49 4.33 -3.81
C SER A 405 17.09 3.91 -3.37
N PHE A 406 16.64 2.76 -3.85
CA PHE A 406 15.40 2.12 -3.40
C PHE A 406 15.73 1.11 -2.30
N VAL A 407 15.17 1.32 -1.11
CA VAL A 407 15.46 0.53 0.08
C VAL A 407 14.17 -0.01 0.68
N PRO A 408 14.06 -1.30 1.04
CA PRO A 408 12.89 -1.81 1.76
C PRO A 408 12.56 -0.96 2.99
N LEU A 409 11.28 -0.61 3.17
CA LEU A 409 10.86 0.30 4.23
C LEU A 409 11.38 -0.16 5.60
N PHE A 410 11.18 -1.43 5.95
CA PHE A 410 11.63 -1.98 7.23
C PHE A 410 13.14 -1.81 7.49
N SER A 411 13.99 -2.20 6.54
CA SER A 411 15.46 -2.11 6.71
C SER A 411 15.93 -0.66 6.72
N GLY A 412 15.31 0.19 5.90
CA GLY A 412 15.55 1.63 5.87
C GLY A 412 15.19 2.31 7.21
N LEU A 413 14.09 1.90 7.84
CA LEU A 413 13.67 2.41 9.15
C LEU A 413 14.59 1.95 10.27
N VAL A 414 15.10 0.71 10.23
CA VAL A 414 16.09 0.23 11.20
C VAL A 414 17.36 1.07 11.14
N ASN A 415 17.83 1.42 9.94
CA ASN A 415 18.98 2.31 9.77
C ASN A 415 18.70 3.71 10.33
N LYS A 416 17.52 4.27 10.04
CA LYS A 416 17.10 5.55 10.60
C LYS A 416 16.99 5.52 12.13
N GLN A 417 16.51 4.41 12.71
CA GLN A 417 16.44 4.23 14.15
C GLN A 417 17.83 4.24 14.78
N ARG A 418 18.81 3.61 14.15
CA ARG A 418 20.21 3.66 14.60
C ARG A 418 20.79 5.08 14.53
N GLU A 419 20.48 5.83 13.48
CA GLU A 419 20.86 7.25 13.38
C GLU A 419 20.26 8.07 14.52
N LEU A 420 18.98 7.83 14.85
CA LEU A 420 18.30 8.47 15.98
C LEU A 420 18.95 8.12 17.32
N ASP A 421 19.27 6.85 17.56
CA ASP A 421 19.90 6.39 18.80
C ASP A 421 21.30 7.00 19.01
N VAL A 422 22.06 7.21 17.93
CA VAL A 422 23.41 7.79 17.98
C VAL A 422 23.39 9.31 18.08
N SER A 423 22.57 9.98 17.28
CA SER A 423 22.58 11.45 17.16
C SER A 423 21.57 12.16 18.06
N GLY A 424 20.57 11.44 18.59
CA GLY A 424 19.47 11.98 19.37
C GLY A 424 18.43 12.76 18.55
N CYS A 425 18.63 12.92 17.24
CA CYS A 425 17.77 13.70 16.35
C CYS A 425 17.53 12.96 15.03
N LEU A 426 16.35 13.16 14.43
CA LEU A 426 16.08 12.62 13.09
C LEU A 426 16.56 13.61 12.03
N ASN A 427 17.56 13.20 11.26
CA ASN A 427 17.93 13.92 10.05
C ASN A 427 16.92 13.60 8.94
N LEU A 428 15.82 14.34 8.93
CA LEU A 428 14.82 14.38 7.86
C LEU A 428 15.28 15.37 6.78
N ILE A 429 16.35 15.00 6.08
CA ILE A 429 16.79 15.77 4.92
C ILE A 429 15.94 15.28 3.74
N GLY A 430 14.92 16.06 3.37
CA GLY A 430 14.30 15.92 2.05
C GLY A 430 15.39 15.94 0.98
N SER A 431 15.30 15.07 -0.01
CA SER A 431 16.33 14.87 -1.06
C SER A 431 17.59 14.11 -0.63
N SER A 432 17.48 13.18 0.33
CA SER A 432 18.57 12.23 0.66
C SER A 432 18.91 11.24 -0.48
N GLY A 433 18.09 11.21 -1.53
CA GLY A 433 18.20 10.25 -2.63
C GLY A 433 17.71 8.85 -2.25
N VAL A 434 17.19 8.65 -1.04
CA VAL A 434 16.64 7.37 -0.59
C VAL A 434 15.12 7.40 -0.70
N LEU A 435 14.55 6.38 -1.35
CA LEU A 435 13.12 6.11 -1.39
C LEU A 435 12.84 4.74 -0.78
N TYR A 436 11.76 4.65 -0.01
CA TYR A 436 11.41 3.45 0.74
C TYR A 436 10.43 2.59 -0.05
N THR A 437 10.73 1.33 -0.29
CA THR A 437 9.86 0.43 -1.05
C THR A 437 9.00 -0.40 -0.12
N VAL A 438 7.73 -0.60 -0.48
CA VAL A 438 6.80 -1.48 0.24
C VAL A 438 6.16 -2.48 -0.71
N SER A 439 5.72 -3.60 -0.15
CA SER A 439 4.99 -4.65 -0.85
C SER A 439 3.48 -4.62 -0.57
N SER A 440 3.05 -3.97 0.52
CA SER A 440 1.65 -3.89 0.91
C SER A 440 1.30 -2.60 1.64
N TRP A 441 0.01 -2.27 1.67
CA TRP A 441 -0.52 -1.17 2.45
C TRP A 441 -0.44 -1.43 3.97
N ASP A 442 -0.30 -2.68 4.40
CA ASP A 442 -0.12 -3.01 5.81
C ASP A 442 1.23 -2.51 6.35
N GLU A 443 2.28 -2.51 5.52
CA GLU A 443 3.58 -1.90 5.86
C GLU A 443 3.44 -0.39 6.05
N ILE A 444 2.74 0.28 5.12
CA ILE A 444 2.44 1.72 5.20
C ILE A 444 1.64 2.04 6.45
N ASN A 445 0.58 1.26 6.72
CA ASN A 445 -0.27 1.44 7.88
C ASN A 445 0.53 1.28 9.18
N THR A 446 1.34 0.23 9.28
CA THR A 446 2.18 -0.03 10.47
C THR A 446 3.22 1.07 10.67
N PHE A 447 3.79 1.58 9.58
CA PHE A 447 4.75 2.68 9.64
C PHE A 447 4.12 4.00 10.10
N ILE A 448 2.95 4.34 9.55
CA ILE A 448 2.32 5.64 9.81
C ILE A 448 1.55 5.65 11.12
N LEU A 449 0.66 4.66 11.32
CA LEU A 449 -0.29 4.60 12.43
C LEU A 449 0.09 3.61 13.52
N GLY A 450 0.95 2.65 13.21
CA GLY A 450 1.40 1.62 14.13
C GLY A 450 0.63 0.33 13.97
N ALA A 451 1.06 -0.68 14.73
CA ALA A 451 0.38 -1.97 14.73
C ALA A 451 -0.96 -1.87 15.47
N LYS A 452 -2.00 -2.48 14.90
CA LYS A 452 -3.29 -2.62 15.58
C LYS A 452 -3.14 -3.52 16.81
N GLN A 453 -3.84 -3.16 17.89
CA GLN A 453 -4.28 -4.20 18.82
C GLN A 453 -5.27 -5.08 18.07
N VAL A 454 -4.96 -6.36 17.88
CA VAL A 454 -5.83 -7.25 17.13
C VAL A 454 -7.16 -7.37 17.89
N PRO A 455 -8.30 -6.93 17.31
CA PRO A 455 -9.56 -6.88 18.05
C PRO A 455 -9.94 -8.30 18.50
N PRO A 456 -10.42 -8.50 19.74
CA PRO A 456 -10.94 -9.79 20.16
C PRO A 456 -12.16 -10.11 19.29
N TYR A 457 -12.14 -11.24 18.58
CA TYR A 457 -13.33 -11.77 17.92
C TYR A 457 -14.04 -12.69 18.90
#